data_AF-A0A2S5W4U8-F1
#
_entry.id   AF-A0A2S5W4U8-F1
#
_cell.length_a   1.000
_cell.length_b   1.000
_cell.length_c   1.000
_cell.angle_alpha   90.00
_cell.angle_beta   90.00
_cell.angle_gamma   90.00
#
_symmetry.space_group_name_H-M   'P 1'
#
loop_
_entity.id
_entity.type
_entity.pdbx_description
1 polymer ?
#
loop_
_entity_poly.entity_id
_entity_poly.type
_entity_poly.pdbx_seq_one_letter_code
_entity_poly.pdbx_strand_id
1 'polypeptide(L)'
;MNAMEVLPVIDGSPLTALVTAFEVGRGWDPAGGYGGLFPTVFGLGSAAAYWLGEHPAGDRVFALGCECGEMACWPLAIEVATSSDTVGWQKFRQPYRSDRDYSAFGPFIFDRTQYEAAVASIAPLFERLP
;
A
#
# COMPACT_ATOMS: atom_id res chain seq x y z
N MET A 1 -0.49 18.78 14.94
CA MET A 1 -0.52 18.40 13.52
C MET A 1 -1.56 17.30 13.37
N ASN A 2 -2.59 17.51 12.57
CA ASN A 2 -3.50 16.41 12.21
C ASN A 2 -2.80 15.60 11.13
N ALA A 3 -2.34 14.39 11.46
CA ALA A 3 -1.77 13.49 10.48
C ALA A 3 -2.90 12.97 9.59
N MET A 4 -2.71 13.04 8.27
CA MET A 4 -3.68 12.51 7.31
C MET A 4 -3.28 11.09 6.93
N GLU A 5 -4.22 10.19 7.03
CA GLU A 5 -4.07 8.79 6.64
C GLU A 5 -4.48 8.59 5.18
N VAL A 6 -3.70 7.82 4.44
CA VAL A 6 -3.99 7.40 3.07
C VAL A 6 -4.26 5.90 3.06
N LEU A 7 -5.51 5.53 2.79
CA LEU A 7 -5.95 4.15 2.73
C LEU A 7 -6.34 3.77 1.28
N PRO A 8 -5.65 2.82 0.65
CA PRO A 8 -6.03 2.33 -0.67
C PRO A 8 -7.41 1.67 -0.69
N VAL A 9 -8.17 1.95 -1.76
CA VAL A 9 -9.47 1.34 -2.06
C VAL A 9 -9.40 0.74 -3.46
N ILE A 10 -9.75 -0.54 -3.58
CA ILE A 10 -9.79 -1.27 -4.85
C ILE A 10 -11.23 -1.70 -5.09
N ASP A 11 -11.81 -1.29 -6.21
CA ASP A 11 -13.21 -1.58 -6.59
C ASP A 11 -14.22 -1.29 -5.47
N GLY A 12 -14.01 -0.18 -4.77
CA GLY A 12 -14.86 0.26 -3.64
C GLY A 12 -14.58 -0.45 -2.31
N SER A 13 -13.69 -1.43 -2.28
CA SER A 13 -13.30 -2.15 -1.06
C SER A 13 -11.96 -1.63 -0.50
N PRO A 14 -11.88 -1.25 0.78
CA PRO A 14 -10.61 -0.91 1.41
C PRO A 14 -9.63 -2.09 1.35
N LEU A 15 -8.36 -1.83 1.02
CA LEU A 15 -7.36 -2.90 0.94
C LEU A 15 -7.18 -3.64 2.28
N THR A 16 -7.38 -2.95 3.41
CA THR A 16 -7.40 -3.55 4.76
C THR A 16 -8.45 -4.65 4.89
N ALA A 17 -9.64 -4.44 4.36
CA ALA A 17 -10.70 -5.46 4.35
C ALA A 17 -10.37 -6.63 3.43
N LEU A 18 -9.80 -6.35 2.25
CA LEU A 18 -9.39 -7.39 1.29
C LEU A 18 -8.31 -8.31 1.88
N VAL A 19 -7.25 -7.75 2.47
CA VAL A 19 -6.17 -8.57 3.05
C VAL A 19 -6.64 -9.32 4.29
N THR A 20 -7.49 -8.69 5.12
CA THR A 20 -8.06 -9.37 6.31
C THR A 20 -8.89 -10.59 5.90
N ALA A 21 -9.76 -10.44 4.90
CA ALA A 21 -10.56 -11.56 4.40
C ALA A 21 -9.67 -12.68 3.82
N PHE A 22 -8.61 -12.32 3.10
CA PHE A 22 -7.65 -13.29 2.56
C PHE A 22 -6.93 -14.07 3.66
N GLU A 23 -6.39 -13.38 4.68
CA GLU A 23 -5.67 -14.01 5.79
C GLU A 23 -6.58 -14.92 6.62
N VAL A 24 -7.79 -14.45 6.96
CA VAL A 24 -8.78 -15.25 7.69
C VAL A 24 -9.19 -16.49 6.88
N GLY A 25 -9.37 -16.34 5.56
CA GLY A 25 -9.66 -17.47 4.66
C GLY A 25 -8.55 -18.52 4.60
N ARG A 26 -7.31 -18.15 4.92
CA ARG A 26 -6.15 -19.05 5.06
C ARG A 26 -6.01 -19.64 6.47
N GLY A 27 -6.88 -19.26 7.40
CA GLY A 27 -6.77 -19.60 8.82
C GLY A 27 -5.60 -18.90 9.51
N TRP A 28 -5.09 -17.81 8.92
CA TRP A 28 -4.05 -17.00 9.53
C TRP A 28 -4.67 -15.96 10.44
N ASP A 29 -4.05 -15.78 11.60
CA ASP A 29 -4.40 -14.70 12.52
C ASP A 29 -3.90 -13.35 11.97
N PRO A 30 -4.77 -12.38 11.66
CA PRO A 30 -4.36 -11.01 11.40
C PRO A 30 -3.88 -10.42 12.72
N ALA A 31 -2.60 -10.59 13.04
CA ALA A 31 -2.03 -10.14 14.30
C ALA A 31 -2.00 -8.60 14.34
N GLY A 32 -3.03 -8.01 14.94
CA GLY A 32 -3.34 -6.58 14.80
C GLY A 32 -3.98 -6.26 13.46
N GLY A 33 -4.57 -5.08 13.34
CA GLY A 33 -5.16 -4.61 12.09
C GLY A 33 -4.17 -3.90 11.19
N TYR A 34 -4.40 -4.01 9.89
CA TYR A 34 -3.76 -3.13 8.92
C TYR A 34 -4.38 -1.73 8.96
N GLY A 35 -3.54 -0.71 8.81
CA GLY A 35 -3.92 0.69 8.67
C GLY A 35 -3.40 1.29 7.37
N GLY A 36 -3.83 2.50 7.07
CA GLY A 36 -3.30 3.30 5.97
C GLY A 36 -1.88 3.80 6.23
N LEU A 37 -1.39 4.58 5.28
CA LEU A 37 -0.09 5.22 5.35
C LEU A 37 -0.23 6.64 5.92
N PHE A 38 0.83 7.15 6.55
CA PHE A 38 0.90 8.53 7.03
C PHE A 38 2.07 9.25 6.33
N PRO A 39 1.88 9.70 5.07
CA PRO A 39 3.02 10.06 4.21
C PRO A 39 3.87 11.22 4.74
N THR A 40 3.25 12.24 5.33
CA THR A 40 3.97 13.39 5.92
C THR A 40 4.72 13.03 7.20
N VAL A 41 4.18 12.11 8.01
CA VAL A 41 4.78 11.68 9.28
C VAL A 41 6.08 10.92 9.01
N PHE A 42 6.06 10.03 8.02
CA PHE A 42 7.19 9.16 7.70
C PHE A 42 8.04 9.64 6.53
N GLY A 43 7.70 10.77 5.91
CA GLY A 43 8.49 11.39 4.84
C GLY A 43 8.62 10.50 3.61
N LEU A 44 7.49 9.99 3.09
CA LEU A 44 7.46 9.04 1.97
C LEU A 44 7.87 9.63 0.61
N GLY A 45 8.22 10.91 0.54
CA GLY A 45 8.55 11.60 -0.70
C GLY A 45 7.30 11.98 -1.49
N SER A 46 7.37 12.01 -2.81
CA SER A 46 6.20 12.31 -3.66
C SER A 46 5.30 11.09 -3.82
N ALA A 47 3.99 11.31 -3.92
CA ALA A 47 3.03 10.23 -4.16
C ALA A 47 3.34 9.49 -5.48
N ALA A 48 3.71 10.22 -6.53
CA ALA A 48 4.11 9.66 -7.81
C ALA A 48 5.32 8.73 -7.69
N ALA A 49 6.40 9.20 -7.04
CA ALA A 49 7.59 8.36 -6.89
C ALA A 49 7.29 7.09 -6.08
N TYR A 50 6.49 7.22 -5.02
CA TYR A 50 6.15 6.11 -4.14
C TYR A 50 5.27 5.05 -4.83
N TRP A 51 4.25 5.48 -5.58
CA TRP A 51 3.20 4.60 -6.08
C TRP A 51 3.29 4.24 -7.57
N LEU A 52 4.08 4.95 -8.37
CA LEU A 52 4.33 4.61 -9.78
C LEU A 52 5.61 3.80 -10.00
N GLY A 53 6.28 3.41 -8.91
CA GLY A 53 7.51 2.61 -8.97
C GLY A 53 8.75 3.38 -9.41
N GLU A 54 8.71 4.72 -9.39
CA GLU A 54 9.87 5.56 -9.72
C GLU A 54 10.85 5.68 -8.54
N HIS A 55 10.47 5.18 -7.36
CA HIS A 55 11.35 5.16 -6.21
C HIS A 55 12.48 4.12 -6.39
N PRO A 56 13.77 4.50 -6.24
CA PRO A 56 14.91 3.59 -6.39
C PRO A 56 14.99 2.49 -5.32
N ALA A 57 13.99 2.40 -4.43
CA ALA A 57 13.98 1.50 -3.29
C ALA A 57 13.12 0.24 -3.50
N GLY A 58 12.76 -0.08 -4.75
CA GLY A 58 12.26 -1.37 -5.29
C GLY A 58 11.28 -2.19 -4.45
N ASP A 59 11.72 -2.63 -3.29
CA ASP A 59 11.11 -3.57 -2.35
C ASP A 59 10.56 -2.91 -1.07
N ARG A 60 10.58 -1.56 -0.97
CA ARG A 60 10.12 -0.78 0.21
C ARG A 60 8.75 -0.13 0.08
N VAL A 61 8.00 -0.39 -0.99
CA VAL A 61 6.64 0.16 -1.12
C VAL A 61 5.71 -0.60 -0.20
N PHE A 62 5.15 0.10 0.79
CA PHE A 62 4.12 -0.43 1.67
C PHE A 62 2.77 -0.04 1.11
N ALA A 63 1.95 -1.05 0.84
CA ALA A 63 0.56 -0.84 0.49
C ALA A 63 -0.29 -0.43 1.71
N LEU A 64 0.07 -0.95 2.89
CA LEU A 64 -0.57 -0.67 4.18
C LEU A 64 0.49 -0.60 5.28
N GLY A 65 0.20 0.19 6.31
CA GLY A 65 0.92 0.21 7.59
C GLY A 65 0.17 -0.58 8.67
N CYS A 66 0.54 -0.34 9.94
CA CYS A 66 -0.20 -0.85 11.08
C CYS A 66 -1.26 0.15 11.55
N GLU A 67 -2.41 -0.34 12.01
CA GLU A 67 -3.46 0.50 12.61
C GLU A 67 -2.99 1.24 13.87
N CYS A 68 -1.88 0.82 14.49
CA CYS A 68 -1.28 1.50 15.64
C CYS A 68 -0.61 2.85 15.27
N GLY A 69 -0.51 3.17 13.98
CA GLY A 69 0.08 4.41 13.46
C GLY A 69 1.57 4.31 13.12
N GLU A 70 2.24 3.21 13.48
CA GLU A 70 3.62 2.91 13.05
C GLU A 70 3.60 2.05 11.79
N MET A 71 3.96 2.62 10.65
CA MET A 71 3.90 1.91 9.36
C MET A 71 4.78 0.67 9.34
N ALA A 72 5.98 0.74 9.92
CA ALA A 72 6.91 -0.38 9.92
C ALA A 72 6.59 -1.44 10.98
N CYS A 73 5.61 -1.24 11.86
CA CYS A 73 5.26 -2.22 12.88
C CYS A 73 4.63 -3.47 12.27
N TRP A 74 3.73 -3.29 11.29
CA TRP A 74 3.00 -4.37 10.65
C TRP A 74 2.64 -4.06 9.19
N PRO A 75 3.62 -3.84 8.30
CA PRO A 75 3.34 -3.40 6.94
C PRO A 75 2.86 -4.54 6.05
N LEU A 76 2.05 -4.19 5.04
CA LEU A 76 1.84 -5.02 3.86
C LEU A 76 2.68 -4.43 2.72
N ALA A 77 3.77 -5.09 2.35
CA ALA A 77 4.65 -4.63 1.29
C ALA A 77 4.24 -5.19 -0.08
N ILE A 78 4.54 -4.44 -1.13
CA ILE A 78 4.27 -4.78 -2.53
C ILE A 78 5.48 -4.47 -3.40
N GLU A 79 5.48 -5.05 -4.60
CA GLU A 79 6.24 -4.58 -5.75
C GLU A 79 5.27 -3.88 -6.72
N VAL A 80 5.65 -2.68 -7.18
CA VAL A 80 4.89 -1.94 -8.20
C VAL A 80 5.50 -2.23 -9.57
N ALA A 81 4.68 -2.75 -10.48
CA ALA A 81 5.05 -3.01 -11.87
C ALA A 81 4.26 -2.11 -12.81
N THR A 82 4.93 -1.12 -13.41
CA THR A 82 4.30 -0.15 -14.31
C THR A 82 4.57 -0.52 -15.77
N SER A 83 3.52 -0.51 -16.61
CA SER A 83 3.60 -0.70 -18.07
C SER A 83 3.08 0.55 -18.81
N SER A 84 2.95 0.51 -20.13
CA SER A 84 2.35 1.61 -20.91
C SER A 84 0.91 1.91 -20.50
N ASP A 85 0.13 0.88 -20.17
CA ASP A 85 -1.33 0.99 -20.04
C ASP A 85 -1.83 0.54 -18.67
N THR A 86 -0.97 -0.09 -17.85
CA THR A 86 -1.35 -0.61 -16.54
C THR A 86 -0.34 -0.33 -15.45
N VAL A 87 -0.82 -0.32 -14.21
CA VAL A 87 0.00 -0.40 -13.00
C VAL A 87 -0.41 -1.65 -12.23
N GLY A 88 0.54 -2.49 -11.86
CA GLY A 88 0.31 -3.72 -11.12
C GLY A 88 0.88 -3.65 -9.71
N TRP A 89 0.09 -4.04 -8.71
CA TRP A 89 0.58 -4.36 -7.38
C TRP A 89 0.75 -5.87 -7.26
N GLN A 90 1.98 -6.31 -7.05
CA GLN A 90 2.34 -7.73 -7.06
C GLN A 90 3.29 -8.08 -5.93
N LYS A 91 3.56 -9.38 -5.76
CA LYS A 91 4.48 -9.92 -4.75
C LYS A 91 4.20 -9.37 -3.34
N PHE A 92 2.92 -9.36 -2.97
CA PHE A 92 2.48 -9.01 -1.63
C PHE A 92 3.27 -9.82 -0.59
N ARG A 93 3.66 -9.17 0.50
CA ARG A 93 4.39 -9.82 1.59
C ARG A 93 4.19 -9.09 2.91
N GLN A 94 4.21 -9.85 3.99
CA GLN A 94 4.30 -9.33 5.36
C GLN A 94 5.74 -9.60 5.85
N PRO A 95 6.59 -8.58 6.00
CA PRO A 95 8.03 -8.76 6.28
C PRO A 95 8.38 -9.50 7.58
N TYR A 96 7.50 -9.48 8.57
CA TYR A 96 7.62 -10.17 9.86
C TYR A 96 6.99 -11.57 9.90
N ARG A 97 6.36 -12.01 8.80
CA ARG A 97 5.71 -13.31 8.62
C ARG A 97 6.10 -13.89 7.27
N SER A 98 7.39 -14.13 7.10
CA SER A 98 7.97 -14.66 5.85
C SER A 98 7.46 -16.06 5.47
N ASP A 99 6.81 -16.76 6.40
CA ASP A 99 6.14 -18.04 6.19
C ASP A 99 4.76 -17.92 5.52
N ARG A 100 4.17 -16.72 5.48
CA ARG A 100 2.87 -16.46 4.83
C ARG A 100 3.03 -16.22 3.34
N ASP A 101 2.36 -17.06 2.55
CA ASP A 101 2.30 -16.96 1.10
C ASP A 101 1.10 -16.14 0.59
N TYR A 102 1.35 -14.88 0.22
CA TYR A 102 0.35 -13.98 -0.39
C TYR A 102 0.30 -14.08 -1.91
N SER A 103 0.92 -15.09 -2.54
CA SER A 103 0.95 -15.24 -4.01
C SER A 103 -0.45 -15.28 -4.65
N ALA A 104 -1.47 -15.73 -3.93
CA ALA A 104 -2.85 -15.76 -4.40
C ALA A 104 -3.72 -14.57 -3.93
N PHE A 105 -3.14 -13.58 -3.24
CA PHE A 105 -3.87 -12.37 -2.84
C PHE A 105 -3.96 -11.35 -3.97
N GLY A 106 -2.90 -11.26 -4.78
CA GLY A 106 -2.86 -10.45 -5.99
C GLY A 106 -2.46 -11.30 -7.21
N PRO A 107 -1.95 -10.66 -8.28
CA PRO A 107 -1.75 -9.23 -8.43
C PRO A 107 -3.07 -8.45 -8.55
N PHE A 108 -3.05 -7.18 -8.16
CA PHE A 108 -4.10 -6.22 -8.54
C PHE A 108 -3.58 -5.40 -9.71
N ILE A 109 -4.36 -5.32 -10.79
CA ILE A 109 -3.98 -4.62 -12.02
C ILE A 109 -4.94 -3.46 -12.22
N PHE A 110 -4.38 -2.26 -12.38
CA PHE A 110 -5.12 -1.02 -12.55
C PHE A 110 -4.92 -0.48 -13.95
N ASP A 111 -5.95 0.16 -14.51
CA ASP A 111 -5.79 1.08 -15.64
C ASP A 111 -4.83 2.21 -15.24
N ARG A 112 -3.82 2.48 -16.08
CA ARG A 112 -2.78 3.44 -15.73
C ARG A 112 -3.31 4.86 -15.59
N THR A 113 -4.21 5.29 -16.46
CA THR A 113 -4.75 6.66 -16.41
C THR A 113 -5.60 6.86 -15.16
N GLN A 114 -6.43 5.88 -14.80
CA GLN A 114 -7.20 5.91 -13.57
C GLN A 114 -6.28 5.92 -12.34
N TYR A 115 -5.23 5.08 -12.34
CA TYR A 115 -4.28 4.98 -11.25
C TYR A 115 -3.51 6.30 -11.03
N GLU A 116 -2.97 6.88 -12.11
CA GLU A 116 -2.26 8.17 -12.06
C GLU A 116 -3.18 9.29 -11.55
N ALA A 117 -4.45 9.32 -11.96
CA ALA A 117 -5.43 10.28 -11.45
C ALA A 117 -5.68 10.09 -9.94
N ALA A 118 -5.78 8.85 -9.46
CA ALA A 118 -5.93 8.56 -8.03
C ALA A 118 -4.69 9.01 -7.23
N VAL A 119 -3.47 8.73 -7.73
CA VAL A 119 -2.22 9.17 -7.10
C VAL A 119 -2.10 10.70 -7.09
N ALA A 120 -2.48 11.38 -8.18
CA ALA A 120 -2.47 12.84 -8.25
C ALA A 120 -3.43 13.48 -7.24
N SER A 121 -4.59 12.85 -7.01
CA SER A 121 -5.60 13.37 -6.06
C SER A 121 -5.10 13.41 -4.61
N ILE A 122 -4.14 12.54 -4.24
CA ILE A 122 -3.56 12.44 -2.90
C ILE A 122 -2.18 13.11 -2.80
N ALA A 123 -1.62 13.63 -3.89
CA ALA A 123 -0.28 14.24 -3.89
C ALA A 123 -0.09 15.32 -2.80
N PRO A 124 -1.08 16.20 -2.50
CA PRO A 124 -0.95 17.17 -1.42
C PRO A 124 -0.78 16.55 -0.01
N LEU A 125 -1.14 15.28 0.17
CA LEU A 125 -0.97 14.56 1.44
C LEU A 125 0.45 13.97 1.60
N PHE A 126 1.26 13.99 0.53
CA PHE A 126 2.65 13.55 0.53
C PHE A 126 3.62 14.72 0.70
N GLU A 127 3.18 15.93 0.37
CA GLU A 127 3.95 17.15 0.54
C GLU A 127 3.87 17.62 1.99
N ARG A 128 5.02 17.93 2.61
CA ARG A 128 5.03 18.66 3.87
C ARG A 128 4.61 20.09 3.56
N LEU A 129 3.41 20.48 3.99
CA LEU A 129 3.03 21.89 3.98
C LEU A 129 4.04 22.69 4.82
N PRO A 130 4.55 23.83 4.31
CA PRO A 130 5.55 24.65 4.98
C PRO A 130 5.04 25.24 6.31
#